data_AF-A0A0Q8R3M7-F1
#
_entry.id   AF-A0A0Q8R3M7-F1
#
_cell.length_a   1.000
_cell.length_b   1.000
_cell.length_c   1.000
_cell.angle_alpha   90.00
_cell.angle_beta   90.00
_cell.angle_gamma   90.00
#
_symmetry.space_group_name_H-M   'P 1'
#
loop_
_entity.id
_entity.type
_entity.pdbx_description
1 polymer ?
#
loop_
_entity_poly.entity_id
_entity_poly.type
_entity_poly.pdbx_seq_one_letter_code
_entity_poly.pdbx_strand_id
1 'polypeptide(L)'
;MVRRLIATAAASLCLALLAGALAAALVLQAGWYDASAIRPHFQFVHTLIERGMQQSVRFHARDIVAPPAAAGAVARGGAVFRQHCEQCHGGPGMPMGVIGLSMQPVPGPLADAARRWKAREMYWITSNGIKMSGMPAWRFHLGEQEVWDVVAFLGALPAITPAEYAAIAKPAPLPRPGTLQAPAGAPDRERGRLALTQFACQSCHHIPGVTGPLTYVGPDLGGLAHRSFIAGKLPATQENLVQWIRTPQEVKPGTAMPQLGVPERDARDMAAYLLQPAR
;
A
#
# COMPACT_ATOMS: atom_id res chain seq x y z
N MET A 1 23.94 -4.52 -48.44
CA MET A 1 23.12 -3.28 -48.32
C MET A 1 22.22 -3.32 -47.09
N VAL A 2 21.35 -4.32 -46.95
CA VAL A 2 20.42 -4.48 -45.80
C VAL A 2 21.09 -4.44 -44.42
N ARG A 3 22.21 -5.15 -44.21
CA ARG A 3 22.94 -5.14 -42.93
C ARG A 3 23.46 -3.76 -42.51
N ARG A 4 23.88 -2.92 -43.47
CA ARG A 4 24.32 -1.55 -43.19
C ARG A 4 23.13 -0.66 -42.83
N LEU A 5 22.00 -0.80 -43.53
CA LEU A 5 20.76 -0.08 -43.23
C LEU A 5 20.21 -0.42 -41.83
N ILE A 6 20.20 -1.70 -41.46
CA ILE A 6 19.80 -2.15 -40.11
C ILE A 6 20.75 -1.58 -39.05
N ALA A 7 22.07 -1.63 -39.28
CA ALA A 7 23.05 -1.10 -38.35
C ALA A 7 22.92 0.42 -38.16
N THR A 8 22.69 1.18 -39.24
CA THR A 8 22.46 2.62 -39.15
C THR A 8 21.14 2.93 -38.43
N ALA A 9 20.06 2.20 -38.73
CA ALA A 9 18.77 2.40 -38.07
C ALA A 9 18.86 2.09 -36.56
N ALA A 10 19.54 1.01 -36.17
CA ALA A 10 19.79 0.67 -34.78
C ALA A 10 20.65 1.74 -34.08
N ALA A 11 21.72 2.21 -34.72
CA ALA A 11 22.57 3.26 -34.17
C ALA A 11 21.81 4.59 -33.98
N SER A 12 20.99 4.99 -34.95
CA SER A 12 20.14 6.18 -34.86
C SER A 12 19.10 6.06 -33.74
N LEU A 13 18.46 4.89 -33.59
CA LEU A 13 17.52 4.63 -32.50
C LEU A 13 18.22 4.70 -31.13
N CYS A 14 19.39 4.07 -30.99
CA CYS A 14 20.19 4.13 -29.77
C CYS A 14 20.58 5.58 -29.41
N LEU A 15 21.03 6.37 -30.40
CA LEU A 15 21.40 7.75 -30.17
C LEU A 15 20.19 8.60 -29.75
N ALA A 16 19.03 8.40 -30.39
CA ALA A 16 17.79 9.10 -30.02
C ALA A 16 17.33 8.74 -28.60
N LEU A 17 17.40 7.47 -28.21
CA LEU A 17 17.06 7.02 -26.86
C LEU A 17 18.01 7.61 -25.81
N LEU A 18 19.32 7.63 -26.09
CA LEU A 18 20.31 8.25 -25.21
C LEU A 18 20.10 9.76 -25.06
N ALA A 19 19.86 10.47 -26.17
CA ALA A 19 19.56 11.90 -26.14
C ALA A 19 18.28 12.18 -25.34
N GLY A 20 17.23 11.37 -25.51
CA GLY A 20 16.01 11.46 -24.71
C GLY A 20 16.23 11.21 -23.23
N ALA A 21 17.02 10.20 -22.86
CA ALA A 21 17.36 9.91 -21.47
C ALA A 21 18.17 11.03 -20.81
N LEU A 22 19.15 11.59 -21.54
CA LEU A 22 19.94 12.74 -21.08
C LEU A 22 19.08 13.99 -20.90
N ALA A 23 18.18 14.28 -21.84
CA ALA A 23 17.25 15.39 -21.73
C ALA A 23 16.31 15.23 -20.53
N ALA A 24 15.76 14.03 -20.29
CA ALA A 24 14.92 13.75 -19.13
C ALA A 24 15.70 13.90 -17.81
N ALA A 25 16.94 13.39 -17.74
CA ALA A 25 17.79 13.55 -16.58
C ALA A 25 18.09 15.04 -16.30
N LEU A 26 18.37 15.83 -17.34
CA LEU A 26 18.59 17.28 -17.22
C LEU A 26 17.35 18.00 -16.70
N VAL A 27 16.16 17.71 -17.23
CA VAL A 27 14.88 18.29 -16.76
C VAL A 27 14.67 18.03 -15.27
N LEU A 28 14.94 16.80 -14.82
CA LEU A 28 14.78 16.41 -13.41
C LEU A 28 15.85 17.05 -12.52
N GLN A 29 17.12 17.03 -12.93
CA GLN A 29 18.23 17.59 -12.13
C GLN A 29 18.23 19.12 -12.11
N ALA A 30 17.75 19.77 -13.17
CA ALA A 30 17.55 21.22 -13.21
C ALA A 30 16.31 21.68 -12.44
N GLY A 31 15.48 20.75 -11.95
CA GLY A 31 14.24 21.06 -11.21
C GLY A 31 13.14 21.67 -12.08
N TRP A 32 13.17 21.47 -13.39
CA TRP A 32 12.17 22.01 -14.31
C TRP A 32 10.83 21.28 -14.24
N TYR A 33 10.82 20.06 -13.70
CA TYR A 33 9.59 19.34 -13.41
C TYR A 33 9.00 19.79 -12.07
N ASP A 34 7.85 20.47 -12.11
CA ASP A 34 7.10 20.85 -10.91
C ASP A 34 6.52 19.61 -10.23
N ALA A 35 7.12 19.23 -9.10
CA ALA A 35 6.68 18.11 -8.28
C ALA A 35 5.60 18.48 -7.24
N SER A 36 5.11 19.73 -7.25
CA SER A 36 4.09 20.17 -6.32
C SER A 36 2.74 19.48 -6.56
N ALA A 37 2.04 19.14 -5.47
CA ALA A 37 0.72 18.52 -5.55
C ALA A 37 -0.40 19.48 -6.00
N ILE A 38 -0.11 20.79 -6.10
CA ILE A 38 -1.09 21.81 -6.50
C ILE A 38 -1.30 21.90 -8.02
N ARG A 39 -0.42 21.30 -8.83
CA ARG A 39 -0.54 21.23 -10.30
C ARG A 39 -0.84 19.79 -10.73
N PRO A 40 -1.90 19.55 -11.52
CA PRO A 40 -2.14 18.25 -12.10
C PRO A 40 -1.14 17.95 -13.21
N HIS A 41 -0.98 16.67 -13.55
CA HIS A 41 -0.28 16.28 -14.77
C HIS A 41 -0.94 16.87 -16.03
N PHE A 42 -0.17 16.99 -17.11
CA PHE A 42 -0.75 17.23 -18.43
C PHE A 42 -1.78 16.13 -18.78
N GLN A 43 -2.86 16.48 -19.47
CA GLN A 43 -3.96 15.55 -19.74
C GLN A 43 -3.54 14.26 -20.46
N PHE A 44 -2.57 14.33 -21.38
CA PHE A 44 -2.06 13.14 -22.06
C PHE A 44 -1.27 12.23 -21.11
N VAL A 45 -0.48 12.80 -20.19
CA VAL A 45 0.27 12.05 -19.17
C VAL A 45 -0.70 11.38 -18.22
N HIS A 46 -1.68 12.14 -17.71
CA HIS A 46 -2.75 11.61 -16.88
C HIS A 46 -3.47 10.43 -17.56
N THR A 47 -3.90 10.61 -18.81
CA THR A 47 -4.60 9.57 -19.58
C THR A 47 -3.74 8.31 -19.76
N LEU A 48 -2.44 8.48 -20.04
CA LEU A 48 -1.52 7.36 -20.20
C LEU A 48 -1.34 6.58 -18.89
N ILE A 49 -1.10 7.28 -17.78
CA ILE A 49 -0.94 6.67 -16.45
C ILE A 49 -2.23 5.99 -16.02
N GLU A 50 -3.38 6.64 -16.17
CA GLU A 50 -4.70 6.11 -15.80
C GLU A 50 -5.02 4.83 -16.60
N ARG A 51 -4.82 4.83 -17.92
CA ARG A 51 -4.99 3.61 -18.74
C ARG A 51 -4.02 2.51 -18.34
N GLY A 52 -2.76 2.85 -18.05
CA GLY A 52 -1.76 1.90 -17.56
C GLY A 52 -2.17 1.26 -16.23
N MET A 53 -2.69 2.07 -15.30
CA MET A 53 -3.23 1.61 -14.02
C MET A 53 -4.42 0.66 -14.24
N GLN A 54 -5.41 1.05 -15.05
CA GLN A 54 -6.57 0.20 -15.35
C GLN A 54 -6.17 -1.14 -15.98
N GLN A 55 -5.23 -1.13 -16.93
CA GLN A 55 -4.74 -2.35 -17.56
C GLN A 55 -3.96 -3.23 -16.57
N SER A 56 -3.17 -2.63 -15.68
CA SER A 56 -2.45 -3.34 -14.62
C SER A 56 -3.42 -4.03 -13.65
N VAL A 57 -4.45 -3.33 -13.18
CA VAL A 57 -5.51 -3.90 -12.33
C VAL A 57 -6.17 -5.09 -13.02
N ARG A 58 -6.60 -4.92 -14.28
CA ARG A 58 -7.23 -5.99 -15.07
C ARG A 58 -6.32 -7.21 -15.21
N PHE A 59 -5.05 -6.98 -15.48
CA PHE A 59 -4.05 -8.04 -15.62
C PHE A 59 -3.88 -8.80 -14.31
N HIS A 60 -3.63 -8.11 -13.19
CA HIS A 60 -3.35 -8.77 -11.92
C HIS A 60 -4.59 -9.33 -11.21
N ALA A 61 -5.79 -8.84 -11.52
CA ALA A 61 -7.03 -9.36 -10.97
C ALA A 61 -7.63 -10.53 -11.76
N ARG A 62 -7.05 -10.90 -12.92
CA ARG A 62 -7.66 -11.84 -13.89
C ARG A 62 -7.96 -13.23 -13.31
N ASP A 63 -7.15 -13.68 -12.36
CA ASP A 63 -7.23 -15.02 -11.76
C ASP A 63 -7.95 -15.02 -10.40
N ILE A 64 -8.47 -13.86 -9.97
CA ILE A 64 -9.18 -13.73 -8.70
C ILE A 64 -10.64 -14.13 -8.90
N VAL A 65 -11.06 -15.14 -8.15
CA VAL A 65 -12.44 -15.61 -8.10
C VAL A 65 -13.15 -14.90 -6.95
N ALA A 66 -14.16 -14.11 -7.27
CA ALA A 66 -14.97 -13.45 -6.26
C ALA A 66 -15.89 -14.48 -5.57
N PRO A 67 -15.82 -14.63 -4.24
CA PRO A 67 -16.75 -15.48 -3.52
C PRO A 67 -18.16 -14.88 -3.58
N PRO A 68 -19.21 -15.72 -3.44
CA PRO A 68 -20.55 -15.22 -3.19
C PRO A 68 -20.56 -14.31 -1.95
N ALA A 69 -21.29 -13.20 -2.02
CA ALA A 69 -21.40 -12.30 -0.88
C ALA A 69 -22.07 -13.02 0.30
N ALA A 70 -21.38 -13.09 1.43
CA ALA A 70 -21.93 -13.65 2.66
C ALA A 70 -23.11 -12.82 3.16
N ALA A 71 -24.02 -13.45 3.91
CA ALA A 71 -25.09 -12.72 4.58
C ALA A 71 -24.52 -11.58 5.46
N GLY A 72 -25.10 -10.38 5.35
CA GLY A 72 -24.65 -9.20 6.07
C GLY A 72 -23.35 -8.55 5.57
N ALA A 73 -22.75 -9.03 4.46
CA ALA A 73 -21.49 -8.48 3.92
C ALA A 73 -21.58 -6.97 3.63
N VAL A 74 -22.70 -6.50 3.08
CA VAL A 74 -22.91 -5.07 2.78
C VAL A 74 -22.87 -4.21 4.05
N ALA A 75 -23.50 -4.66 5.14
CA ALA A 75 -23.51 -3.92 6.40
C ALA A 75 -22.11 -3.88 7.05
N ARG A 76 -21.41 -5.01 7.08
CA ARG A 76 -20.02 -5.08 7.59
C ARG A 76 -19.07 -4.23 6.74
N GLY A 77 -19.19 -4.34 5.42
CA GLY A 77 -18.38 -3.58 4.47
C GLY A 77 -18.62 -2.07 4.59
N GLY A 78 -19.87 -1.67 4.82
CA GLY A 78 -20.22 -0.28 5.11
C GLY A 78 -19.52 0.25 6.37
N ALA A 79 -19.48 -0.55 7.45
CA ALA A 79 -18.76 -0.16 8.67
C ALA A 79 -17.25 0.02 8.42
N VAL A 80 -16.61 -0.94 7.73
CA VAL A 80 -15.19 -0.84 7.34
C VAL A 80 -14.95 0.38 6.45
N PHE A 81 -15.82 0.63 5.47
CA PHE A 81 -15.73 1.78 4.59
C PHE A 81 -15.80 3.11 5.35
N ARG A 82 -16.75 3.25 6.28
CA ARG A 82 -16.86 4.45 7.14
C ARG A 82 -15.61 4.70 7.98
N GLN A 83 -14.96 3.64 8.45
CA GLN A 83 -13.77 3.75 9.28
C GLN A 83 -12.49 4.10 8.51
N HIS A 84 -12.37 3.59 7.28
CA HIS A 84 -11.09 3.58 6.57
C HIS A 84 -11.08 4.31 5.22
N CYS A 85 -12.23 4.38 4.54
CA CYS A 85 -12.32 4.85 3.16
C CYS A 85 -13.00 6.22 3.04
N GLU A 86 -14.03 6.49 3.87
CA GLU A 86 -14.85 7.71 3.82
C GLU A 86 -14.00 8.99 3.92
N GLN A 87 -12.95 9.00 4.73
CA GLN A 87 -12.09 10.18 4.92
C GLN A 87 -11.46 10.70 3.60
N CYS A 88 -11.20 9.79 2.65
CA CYS A 88 -10.59 10.10 1.37
C CYS A 88 -11.63 10.13 0.25
N HIS A 89 -12.57 9.18 0.21
CA HIS A 89 -13.50 9.00 -0.91
C HIS A 89 -14.87 9.65 -0.69
N GLY A 90 -15.18 10.11 0.52
CA GLY A 90 -16.53 10.51 0.92
C GLY A 90 -17.49 9.32 0.94
N GLY A 91 -18.78 9.61 1.08
CA GLY A 91 -19.86 8.62 1.03
C GLY A 91 -21.17 9.25 0.56
N PRO A 92 -22.25 8.48 0.40
CA PRO A 92 -23.58 9.04 0.09
C PRO A 92 -23.99 10.12 1.10
N GLY A 93 -24.07 11.37 0.64
CA GLY A 93 -24.36 12.52 1.50
C GLY A 93 -23.22 12.97 2.43
N MET A 94 -22.04 12.34 2.37
CA MET A 94 -20.88 12.69 3.17
C MET A 94 -19.75 13.21 2.28
N PRO A 95 -19.25 14.44 2.49
CA PRO A 95 -18.14 14.98 1.70
C PRO A 95 -16.84 14.24 2.00
N MET A 96 -15.87 14.34 1.09
CA MET A 96 -14.48 13.95 1.38
C MET A 96 -13.93 14.81 2.52
N GLY A 97 -13.07 14.23 3.37
CA GLY A 97 -12.31 14.98 4.35
C GLY A 97 -11.23 15.86 3.71
N VAL A 98 -10.66 16.79 4.48
CA VAL A 98 -9.64 17.74 3.99
C VAL A 98 -8.44 17.03 3.35
N ILE A 99 -8.04 15.87 3.89
CA ILE A 99 -6.98 15.05 3.30
C ILE A 99 -7.36 14.60 1.89
N GLY A 100 -8.55 14.01 1.69
CA GLY A 100 -9.02 13.61 0.37
C GLY A 100 -9.15 14.78 -0.61
N LEU A 101 -9.67 15.92 -0.15
CA LEU A 101 -9.78 17.15 -0.94
C LEU A 101 -8.42 17.75 -1.33
N SER A 102 -7.34 17.41 -0.61
CA SER A 102 -6.00 17.96 -0.80
C SER A 102 -5.03 16.98 -1.46
N MET A 103 -5.50 15.80 -1.87
CA MET A 103 -4.68 14.79 -2.53
C MET A 103 -4.53 15.06 -4.03
N GLN A 104 -3.35 14.75 -4.56
CA GLN A 104 -3.08 14.70 -6.01
C GLN A 104 -2.45 13.32 -6.34
N PRO A 105 -3.11 12.46 -7.13
CA PRO A 105 -4.43 12.64 -7.72
C PRO A 105 -5.56 12.68 -6.69
N VAL A 106 -6.63 13.43 -7.01
CA VAL A 106 -7.84 13.47 -6.17
C VAL A 106 -8.51 12.10 -6.18
N PRO A 107 -8.84 11.51 -5.01
CA PRO A 107 -9.59 10.26 -4.93
C PRO A 107 -10.97 10.43 -5.59
N GLY A 108 -11.29 9.56 -6.54
CA GLY A 108 -12.61 9.56 -7.19
C GLY A 108 -13.74 9.15 -6.24
N PRO A 109 -14.98 9.60 -6.48
CA PRO A 109 -16.14 9.11 -5.74
C PRO A 109 -16.34 7.62 -6.00
N LEU A 110 -16.58 6.83 -4.95
CA LEU A 110 -16.76 5.38 -5.09
C LEU A 110 -18.20 4.96 -5.40
N ALA A 111 -19.14 5.91 -5.41
CA ALA A 111 -20.56 5.68 -5.72
C ALA A 111 -20.82 5.14 -7.14
N ASP A 112 -19.84 5.20 -8.05
CA ASP A 112 -19.92 4.58 -9.38
C ASP A 112 -18.83 3.53 -9.62
N ALA A 113 -18.12 3.09 -8.57
CA ALA A 113 -17.06 2.07 -8.70
C ALA A 113 -17.57 0.79 -9.37
N ALA A 114 -18.77 0.33 -9.01
CA ALA A 114 -19.42 -0.85 -9.60
C ALA A 114 -19.75 -0.70 -11.10
N ARG A 115 -19.81 0.52 -11.64
CA ARG A 115 -19.97 0.77 -13.08
C ARG A 115 -18.64 0.68 -13.83
N ARG A 116 -17.51 0.92 -13.14
CA ARG A 116 -16.17 0.98 -13.76
C ARG A 116 -15.37 -0.31 -13.57
N TRP A 117 -15.62 -1.03 -12.48
CA TRP A 117 -14.80 -2.14 -12.02
C TRP A 117 -15.62 -3.38 -11.70
N LYS A 118 -15.04 -4.55 -11.99
CA LYS A 118 -15.58 -5.85 -11.57
C LYS A 118 -15.23 -6.12 -10.10
N ALA A 119 -15.98 -6.98 -9.42
CA ALA A 119 -15.73 -7.35 -8.02
C ALA A 119 -14.28 -7.78 -7.75
N ARG A 120 -13.71 -8.61 -8.64
CA ARG A 120 -12.30 -9.05 -8.56
C ARG A 120 -11.28 -7.91 -8.69
N GLU A 121 -11.60 -6.89 -9.50
CA GLU A 121 -10.75 -5.72 -9.72
C GLU A 121 -10.82 -4.80 -8.49
N MET A 122 -12.02 -4.58 -7.95
CA MET A 122 -12.22 -3.85 -6.70
C MET A 122 -11.48 -4.52 -5.53
N TYR A 123 -11.57 -5.85 -5.40
CA TYR A 123 -10.79 -6.61 -4.41
C TYR A 123 -9.29 -6.40 -4.59
N TRP A 124 -8.79 -6.46 -5.82
CA TRP A 124 -7.37 -6.28 -6.08
C TRP A 124 -6.90 -4.87 -5.71
N ILE A 125 -7.67 -3.84 -6.10
CA ILE A 125 -7.38 -2.42 -5.78
C ILE A 125 -7.38 -2.22 -4.27
N THR A 126 -8.42 -2.68 -3.56
CA THR A 126 -8.51 -2.52 -2.10
C THR A 126 -7.38 -3.28 -1.40
N SER A 127 -7.07 -4.51 -1.82
CA SER A 127 -6.02 -5.31 -1.20
C SER A 127 -4.62 -4.72 -1.40
N ASN A 128 -4.32 -4.23 -2.60
CA ASN A 128 -2.95 -3.88 -3.02
C ASN A 128 -2.67 -2.37 -3.09
N GLY A 129 -3.70 -1.53 -3.04
CA GLY A 129 -3.59 -0.10 -3.24
C GLY A 129 -3.17 0.27 -4.65
N ILE A 130 -2.90 1.56 -4.87
CA ILE A 130 -2.38 2.08 -6.14
C ILE A 130 -1.11 2.87 -5.84
N LYS A 131 0.02 2.42 -6.39
CA LYS A 131 1.31 3.10 -6.23
C LYS A 131 1.26 4.52 -6.80
N MET A 132 2.03 5.43 -6.19
CA MET A 132 2.08 6.85 -6.57
C MET A 132 0.70 7.54 -6.50
N SER A 133 -0.11 7.12 -5.53
CA SER A 133 -1.39 7.74 -5.19
C SER A 133 -1.59 7.75 -3.67
N GLY A 134 -2.67 8.40 -3.21
CA GLY A 134 -3.08 8.34 -1.81
C GLY A 134 -3.77 7.03 -1.39
N MET A 135 -3.97 6.07 -2.30
CA MET A 135 -4.69 4.81 -2.03
C MET A 135 -3.74 3.73 -1.47
N PRO A 136 -3.82 3.38 -0.17
CA PRO A 136 -2.92 2.43 0.47
C PRO A 136 -3.29 0.96 0.17
N ALA A 137 -2.38 0.05 0.47
CA ALA A 137 -2.65 -1.39 0.43
C ALA A 137 -3.29 -1.86 1.74
N TRP A 138 -4.54 -2.31 1.71
CA TRP A 138 -5.25 -2.69 2.92
C TRP A 138 -4.96 -4.11 3.42
N ARG A 139 -4.35 -4.99 2.63
CA ARG A 139 -4.12 -6.41 3.03
C ARG A 139 -3.22 -6.65 4.25
N PHE A 140 -2.54 -5.61 4.75
CA PHE A 140 -1.74 -5.68 5.99
C PHE A 140 -2.48 -5.05 7.19
N HIS A 141 -3.64 -4.44 6.95
CA HIS A 141 -4.42 -3.71 7.94
C HIS A 141 -5.85 -4.23 8.08
N LEU A 142 -6.37 -4.90 7.03
CA LEU A 142 -7.67 -5.55 6.96
C LEU A 142 -7.51 -7.05 6.67
N GLY A 143 -8.38 -7.86 7.24
CA GLY A 143 -8.51 -9.28 6.94
C GLY A 143 -9.18 -9.50 5.58
N GLU A 144 -8.95 -10.66 5.00
CA GLU A 144 -9.48 -10.98 3.67
C GLU A 144 -11.00 -10.86 3.58
N GLN A 145 -11.72 -11.33 4.61
CA GLN A 145 -13.17 -11.21 4.65
C GLN A 145 -13.64 -9.74 4.69
N GLU A 146 -12.93 -8.86 5.39
CA GLU A 146 -13.29 -7.43 5.45
C GLU A 146 -13.09 -6.75 4.10
N VAL A 147 -12.04 -7.12 3.36
CA VAL A 147 -11.84 -6.64 1.99
C VAL A 147 -13.00 -7.06 1.10
N TRP A 148 -13.44 -8.33 1.17
CA TRP A 148 -14.60 -8.80 0.41
C TRP A 148 -15.92 -8.16 0.86
N ASP A 149 -16.09 -7.91 2.15
CA ASP A 149 -17.25 -7.20 2.67
C ASP A 149 -17.30 -5.76 2.12
N VAL A 150 -16.15 -5.06 2.07
CA VAL A 150 -16.05 -3.73 1.41
C VAL A 150 -16.40 -3.83 -0.07
N VAL A 151 -15.92 -4.84 -0.79
CA VAL A 151 -16.27 -5.05 -2.21
C VAL A 151 -17.77 -5.27 -2.39
N ALA A 152 -18.41 -6.04 -1.50
CA ALA A 152 -19.85 -6.23 -1.51
C ALA A 152 -20.60 -4.90 -1.26
N PHE A 153 -20.13 -4.11 -0.30
CA PHE A 153 -20.66 -2.77 -0.03
C PHE A 153 -20.50 -1.84 -1.24
N LEU A 154 -19.33 -1.78 -1.87
CA LEU A 154 -19.07 -0.97 -3.07
C LEU A 154 -19.95 -1.38 -4.25
N GLY A 155 -20.29 -2.68 -4.37
CA GLY A 155 -21.24 -3.19 -5.35
C GLY A 155 -22.67 -2.67 -5.12
N ALA A 156 -23.09 -2.58 -3.85
CA ALA A 156 -24.42 -2.10 -3.46
C ALA A 156 -24.51 -0.56 -3.39
N LEU A 157 -23.37 0.13 -3.22
CA LEU A 157 -23.27 1.57 -2.97
C LEU A 157 -24.07 2.47 -3.92
N PRO A 158 -24.15 2.21 -5.24
CA PRO A 158 -24.95 3.04 -6.15
C PRO A 158 -26.45 3.09 -5.80
N ALA A 159 -26.97 2.11 -5.05
CA ALA A 159 -28.38 2.03 -4.65
C ALA A 159 -28.62 2.49 -3.21
N ILE A 160 -27.58 2.82 -2.44
CA ILE A 160 -27.69 3.23 -1.04
C ILE A 160 -27.97 4.73 -0.96
N THR A 161 -29.06 5.10 -0.33
CA THR A 161 -29.43 6.49 -0.06
C THR A 161 -28.56 7.10 1.05
N PRO A 162 -28.46 8.45 1.14
CA PRO A 162 -27.79 9.10 2.26
C PRO A 162 -28.33 8.71 3.64
N ALA A 163 -29.65 8.50 3.76
CA ALA A 163 -30.28 8.10 5.02
C ALA A 163 -29.88 6.67 5.42
N GLU A 164 -29.89 5.73 4.47
CA GLU A 164 -29.43 4.35 4.69
C GLU A 164 -27.94 4.31 5.02
N TYR A 165 -27.10 5.08 4.31
CA TYR A 165 -25.68 5.17 4.60
C TYR A 165 -25.42 5.75 5.99
N ALA A 166 -26.14 6.80 6.38
CA ALA A 166 -26.03 7.38 7.71
C ALA A 166 -26.41 6.39 8.83
N ALA A 167 -27.38 5.51 8.55
CA ALA A 167 -27.85 4.46 9.45
C ALA A 167 -26.90 3.26 9.58
N ILE A 168 -25.93 3.09 8.68
CA ILE A 168 -24.86 2.10 8.85
C ILE A 168 -24.11 2.44 10.13
N ALA A 169 -24.25 1.60 11.16
CA ALA A 169 -23.71 1.88 12.48
C ALA A 169 -22.23 2.31 12.40
N LYS A 170 -21.84 3.29 13.23
CA LYS A 170 -20.42 3.52 13.51
C LYS A 170 -19.82 2.18 13.93
N PRO A 171 -18.63 1.79 13.42
CA PRO A 171 -18.11 0.45 13.62
C PRO A 171 -18.13 0.12 15.10
N ALA A 172 -18.76 -1.00 15.48
CA ALA A 172 -18.29 -1.70 16.66
C ALA A 172 -16.79 -2.00 16.42
N PRO A 173 -15.91 -1.90 17.43
CA PRO A 173 -14.51 -2.28 17.25
C PRO A 173 -14.47 -3.67 16.65
N LEU A 174 -14.11 -3.76 15.37
CA LEU A 174 -13.90 -5.05 14.72
C LEU A 174 -12.73 -5.70 15.48
N PRO A 175 -12.81 -7.00 15.81
CA PRO A 175 -11.64 -7.73 16.24
C PRO A 175 -10.54 -7.44 15.22
N ARG A 176 -9.44 -6.82 15.65
CA ARG A 176 -8.30 -6.56 14.77
C ARG A 176 -8.02 -7.86 13.99
N PRO A 177 -7.90 -7.83 12.66
CA PRO A 177 -7.55 -9.01 11.88
C PRO A 177 -6.15 -9.46 12.26
N GLY A 178 -6.09 -10.28 13.29
CA GLY A 178 -4.97 -11.13 13.67
C GLY A 178 -5.42 -12.59 13.82
N THR A 179 -6.69 -12.91 13.52
CA THR A 179 -7.29 -14.21 13.83
C THR A 179 -7.84 -14.98 12.64
N LEU A 180 -7.92 -14.41 11.44
CA LEU A 180 -7.94 -15.24 10.22
C LEU A 180 -6.49 -15.55 9.86
N GLN A 181 -5.95 -16.52 10.61
CA GLN A 181 -4.63 -17.11 10.41
C GLN A 181 -4.50 -17.58 8.96
N ALA A 182 -3.75 -16.85 8.13
CA ALA A 182 -2.97 -17.51 7.09
C ALA A 182 -2.12 -18.57 7.80
N PRO A 183 -1.96 -19.79 7.23
CA PRO A 183 -1.51 -20.95 7.97
C PRO A 183 -0.25 -20.67 8.78
N ALA A 184 -0.15 -21.33 9.94
CA ALA A 184 1.00 -21.38 10.84
C ALA A 184 2.22 -22.03 10.15
N GLY A 185 2.69 -21.40 9.08
CA GLY A 185 3.87 -21.75 8.32
C GLY A 185 5.10 -21.01 8.84
N ALA A 186 6.25 -21.42 8.33
CA ALA A 186 7.50 -20.71 8.57
C ALA A 186 7.38 -19.23 8.16
N PRO A 187 8.09 -18.32 8.85
CA PRO A 187 8.13 -16.90 8.48
C PRO A 187 8.54 -16.69 7.01
N ASP A 188 7.85 -15.80 6.32
CA ASP A 188 8.11 -15.43 4.94
C ASP A 188 8.88 -14.10 4.87
N ARG A 189 10.13 -14.16 4.40
CA ARG A 189 11.01 -12.98 4.33
C ARG A 189 10.54 -11.94 3.33
N GLU A 190 9.99 -12.35 2.18
CA GLU A 190 9.54 -11.39 1.17
C GLU A 190 8.26 -10.69 1.64
N ARG A 191 7.35 -11.45 2.28
CA ARG A 191 6.21 -10.85 2.96
C ARG A 191 6.66 -9.90 4.08
N GLY A 192 7.69 -10.26 4.83
CA GLY A 192 8.32 -9.40 5.85
C GLY A 192 8.86 -8.09 5.28
N ARG A 193 9.57 -8.16 4.15
CA ARG A 193 10.06 -6.98 3.42
C ARG A 193 8.93 -6.04 3.00
N LEU A 194 7.84 -6.61 2.50
CA LEU A 194 6.63 -5.84 2.15
C LEU A 194 5.98 -5.24 3.40
N ALA A 195 5.85 -6.01 4.48
CA ALA A 195 5.26 -5.55 5.73
C ALA A 195 6.04 -4.36 6.32
N LEU A 196 7.38 -4.39 6.29
CA LEU A 196 8.21 -3.24 6.70
C LEU A 196 7.82 -1.96 5.94
N THR A 197 7.53 -2.07 4.64
CA THR A 197 7.03 -0.95 3.84
C THR A 197 5.63 -0.50 4.24
N GLN A 198 4.72 -1.45 4.46
CA GLN A 198 3.29 -1.17 4.70
C GLN A 198 2.98 -0.71 6.13
N PHE A 199 3.87 -0.99 7.09
CA PHE A 199 3.87 -0.39 8.42
C PHE A 199 4.82 0.82 8.52
N ALA A 200 5.29 1.33 7.39
CA ALA A 200 6.12 2.53 7.26
C ALA A 200 7.41 2.51 8.08
N CYS A 201 8.03 1.34 8.32
CA CYS A 201 9.27 1.26 9.10
C CYS A 201 10.41 2.08 8.47
N GLN A 202 10.43 2.17 7.14
CA GLN A 202 11.38 2.96 6.36
C GLN A 202 11.22 4.48 6.51
N SER A 203 10.14 4.97 7.14
CA SER A 203 10.01 6.40 7.46
C SER A 203 10.87 6.81 8.66
N CYS A 204 11.42 5.86 9.41
CA CYS A 204 12.30 6.12 10.53
C CYS A 204 13.66 5.40 10.38
N HIS A 205 13.67 4.22 9.79
CA HIS A 205 14.85 3.38 9.67
C HIS A 205 15.37 3.30 8.23
N HIS A 206 16.69 3.29 8.08
CA HIS A 206 17.30 2.73 6.87
C HIS A 206 17.20 1.20 6.93
N ILE A 207 16.69 0.59 5.87
CA ILE A 207 16.49 -0.86 5.79
C ILE A 207 16.98 -1.35 4.43
N PRO A 208 18.13 -2.05 4.36
CA PRO A 208 18.63 -2.60 3.12
C PRO A 208 17.58 -3.48 2.40
N GLY A 209 17.42 -3.27 1.09
CA GLY A 209 16.45 -3.97 0.24
C GLY A 209 14.99 -3.49 0.34
N VAL A 210 14.70 -2.52 1.23
CA VAL A 210 13.42 -1.82 1.24
C VAL A 210 13.60 -0.45 0.58
N THR A 211 12.88 -0.21 -0.51
CA THR A 211 12.94 1.06 -1.22
C THR A 211 12.32 2.18 -0.37
N GLY A 212 13.08 3.25 -0.15
CA GLY A 212 12.64 4.41 0.61
C GLY A 212 13.75 5.47 0.68
N PRO A 213 13.47 6.65 1.26
CA PRO A 213 14.51 7.62 1.55
C PRO A 213 15.56 7.05 2.50
N LEU A 214 16.78 7.60 2.46
CA LEU A 214 17.79 7.33 3.48
C LEU A 214 17.38 8.07 4.77
N THR A 215 16.78 7.35 5.71
CA THR A 215 16.28 7.92 6.97
C THR A 215 16.99 7.33 8.18
N TYR A 216 17.39 8.19 9.12
CA TYR A 216 18.19 7.83 10.29
C TYR A 216 17.60 8.36 11.60
N VAL A 217 16.26 8.42 11.70
CA VAL A 217 15.56 8.77 12.94
C VAL A 217 15.69 7.63 13.95
N GLY A 218 15.47 6.41 13.48
CA GLY A 218 15.88 5.18 14.16
C GLY A 218 17.27 4.73 13.68
N PRO A 219 17.91 3.79 14.40
CA PRO A 219 19.16 3.21 13.93
C PRO A 219 18.97 2.50 12.59
N ASP A 220 20.02 2.47 11.78
CA ASP A 220 20.08 1.60 10.60
C ASP A 220 19.74 0.15 11.02
N LEU A 221 18.98 -0.59 10.21
CA LEU A 221 18.67 -1.99 10.44
C LEU A 221 19.54 -2.95 9.61
N GLY A 222 20.48 -2.43 8.83
CA GLY A 222 21.55 -3.20 8.21
C GLY A 222 22.37 -3.97 9.24
N GLY A 223 22.61 -5.26 8.95
CA GLY A 223 23.41 -6.15 9.79
C GLY A 223 22.80 -6.43 11.17
N LEU A 224 21.48 -6.26 11.37
CA LEU A 224 20.82 -6.52 12.65
C LEU A 224 21.12 -7.92 13.19
N ALA A 225 21.25 -8.91 12.31
CA ALA A 225 21.62 -10.29 12.63
C ALA A 225 22.95 -10.44 13.40
N HIS A 226 23.87 -9.47 13.27
CA HIS A 226 25.17 -9.49 13.94
C HIS A 226 25.21 -8.69 15.24
N ARG A 227 24.12 -8.00 15.60
CA ARG A 227 24.05 -7.22 16.84
C ARG A 227 23.83 -8.16 18.01
N SER A 228 24.44 -7.86 19.15
CA SER A 228 24.20 -8.65 20.37
C SER A 228 22.87 -8.30 21.03
N PHE A 229 22.40 -7.06 20.86
CA PHE A 229 21.20 -6.55 21.54
C PHE A 229 20.25 -5.79 20.61
N ILE A 230 18.95 -5.98 20.84
CA ILE A 230 17.83 -5.22 20.30
C ILE A 230 17.45 -4.14 21.31
N ALA A 231 17.30 -2.91 20.83
CA ALA A 231 16.99 -1.71 21.64
C ALA A 231 17.96 -1.46 22.83
N GLY A 232 19.13 -2.09 22.82
CA GLY A 232 20.09 -2.07 23.93
C GLY A 232 19.64 -2.82 25.19
N LYS A 233 18.60 -3.67 25.09
CA LYS A 233 18.01 -4.36 26.25
C LYS A 233 17.87 -5.87 26.06
N LEU A 234 17.38 -6.31 24.91
CA LEU A 234 17.05 -7.73 24.68
C LEU A 234 18.16 -8.39 23.86
N PRO A 235 18.54 -9.64 24.14
CA PRO A 235 19.38 -10.42 23.23
C PRO A 235 18.80 -10.46 21.81
N ALA A 236 19.64 -10.44 20.78
CA ALA A 236 19.20 -10.42 19.39
C ALA A 236 18.67 -11.77 18.89
N THR A 237 17.49 -12.16 19.36
CA THR A 237 16.76 -13.34 18.89
C THR A 237 15.52 -12.95 18.07
N GLN A 238 14.96 -13.90 17.34
CA GLN A 238 13.73 -13.67 16.56
C GLN A 238 12.56 -13.31 17.48
N GLU A 239 12.40 -14.02 18.59
CA GLU A 239 11.33 -13.82 19.56
C GLU A 239 11.40 -12.43 20.18
N ASN A 240 12.60 -11.99 20.57
CA ASN A 240 12.82 -10.67 21.13
C ASN A 240 12.61 -9.55 20.10
N LEU A 241 12.93 -9.80 18.83
CA LEU A 241 12.66 -8.83 17.76
C LEU A 241 11.15 -8.72 17.48
N VAL A 242 10.43 -9.85 17.50
CA VAL A 242 8.97 -9.86 17.40
C VAL A 242 8.34 -9.09 18.56
N GLN A 243 8.79 -9.32 19.80
CA GLN A 243 8.34 -8.56 20.96
C GLN A 243 8.64 -7.07 20.81
N TRP A 244 9.86 -6.71 20.41
CA TRP A 244 10.25 -5.31 20.20
C TRP A 244 9.38 -4.60 19.15
N ILE A 245 9.10 -5.26 18.02
CA ILE A 245 8.24 -4.71 16.95
C ILE A 245 6.80 -4.54 17.43
N ARG A 246 6.28 -5.52 18.19
CA ARG A 246 4.88 -5.54 18.61
C ARG A 246 4.59 -4.70 19.84
N THR A 247 5.53 -4.54 20.76
CA THR A 247 5.31 -3.88 22.06
C THR A 247 6.53 -3.06 22.50
N PRO A 248 7.01 -2.09 21.68
CA PRO A 248 8.24 -1.36 21.97
C PRO A 248 8.21 -0.59 23.29
N GLN A 249 7.04 -0.06 23.67
CA GLN A 249 6.88 0.70 24.92
C GLN A 249 6.97 -0.18 26.18
N GLU A 250 6.61 -1.46 26.09
CA GLU A 250 6.76 -2.41 27.20
C GLU A 250 8.23 -2.82 27.38
N VAL A 251 8.95 -3.02 26.27
CA VAL A 251 10.37 -3.37 26.30
C VAL A 251 11.23 -2.18 26.76
N LYS A 252 11.00 -1.00 26.19
CA LYS A 252 11.72 0.24 26.53
C LYS A 252 10.73 1.39 26.69
N PRO A 253 10.19 1.60 27.90
CA PRO A 253 9.31 2.73 28.20
C PRO A 253 9.94 4.06 27.78
N GLY A 254 9.17 4.91 27.09
CA GLY A 254 9.64 6.21 26.61
C GLY A 254 10.51 6.16 25.35
N THR A 255 10.60 5.00 24.69
CA THR A 255 11.26 4.93 23.37
C THR A 255 10.49 5.74 22.32
N ALA A 256 11.22 6.34 21.38
CA ALA A 256 10.62 7.03 20.24
C ALA A 256 9.93 6.08 19.25
N MET A 257 10.22 4.77 19.28
CA MET A 257 9.54 3.80 18.43
C MET A 257 8.08 3.61 18.88
N PRO A 258 7.09 3.99 18.06
CA PRO A 258 5.69 3.96 18.48
C PRO A 258 5.12 2.55 18.44
N GLN A 259 4.01 2.37 19.14
CA GLN A 259 3.18 1.17 19.06
C GLN A 259 2.41 1.17 17.75
N LEU A 260 2.91 0.47 16.72
CA LEU A 260 2.31 0.45 15.37
C LEU A 260 1.15 -0.53 15.21
N GLY A 261 0.91 -1.39 16.21
CA GLY A 261 -0.18 -2.38 16.15
C GLY A 261 0.08 -3.56 15.22
N VAL A 262 1.36 -3.84 14.88
CA VAL A 262 1.78 -4.94 14.02
C VAL A 262 1.26 -6.29 14.54
N PRO A 263 0.46 -7.03 13.75
CA PRO A 263 0.03 -8.38 14.09
C PRO A 263 1.21 -9.35 14.26
N GLU A 264 1.00 -10.44 15.01
CA GLU A 264 2.06 -11.40 15.29
C GLU A 264 2.71 -11.98 14.03
N ARG A 265 1.90 -12.37 13.06
CA ARG A 265 2.38 -12.93 11.80
C ARG A 265 3.28 -11.95 11.05
N ASP A 266 2.86 -10.70 10.94
CA ASP A 266 3.65 -9.65 10.29
C ASP A 266 4.97 -9.41 11.01
N ALA A 267 4.96 -9.33 12.34
CA ALA A 267 6.17 -9.15 13.13
C ALA A 267 7.15 -10.32 12.96
N ARG A 268 6.66 -11.56 12.87
CA ARG A 268 7.50 -12.76 12.63
C ARG A 268 8.16 -12.73 11.25
N ASP A 269 7.39 -12.35 10.23
CA ASP A 269 7.89 -12.22 8.86
C ASP A 269 8.90 -11.07 8.74
N MET A 270 8.63 -9.91 9.36
CA MET A 270 9.57 -8.78 9.46
C MET A 270 10.87 -9.20 10.15
N ALA A 271 10.78 -9.88 11.29
CA ALA A 271 11.96 -10.33 12.04
C ALA A 271 12.80 -11.32 11.20
N ALA A 272 12.15 -12.22 10.47
CA ALA A 272 12.85 -13.17 9.59
C ALA A 272 13.57 -12.48 8.42
N TYR A 273 13.03 -11.36 7.91
CA TYR A 273 13.72 -10.53 6.93
C TYR A 273 14.91 -9.79 7.53
N LEU A 274 14.74 -9.17 8.71
CA LEU A 274 15.78 -8.33 9.33
C LEU A 274 16.95 -9.14 9.92
N LEU A 275 16.71 -10.38 10.35
CA LEU A 275 17.74 -11.26 10.91
C LEU A 275 18.44 -12.13 9.84
N GLN A 276 18.19 -11.90 8.56
CA GLN A 276 18.95 -12.57 7.51
C GLN A 276 20.37 -11.97 7.41
N PRO A 277 21.37 -12.75 6.98
CA PRO A 277 22.70 -12.22 6.65
C PRO A 277 22.59 -11.13 5.58
N ALA A 278 23.40 -10.07 5.71
CA ALA A 278 23.48 -9.04 4.67
C ALA A 278 23.90 -9.69 3.33
N ARG A 279 23.25 -9.28 2.23
CA ARG A 279 23.64 -9.67 0.88
C ARG A 279 24.76 -8.80 0.36
#